data_AF-R4IVP2-F1
#
_entry.id   AF-R4IVP2-F1
#
_cell.length_a   1.000
_cell.length_b   1.000
_cell.length_c   1.000
_cell.angle_alpha   90.00
_cell.angle_beta   90.00
_cell.angle_gamma   90.00
#
_symmetry.space_group_name_H-M   'P 1'
#
loop_
_entity.id
_entity.type
_entity.pdbx_description
1 polymer ?
#
loop_
_entity_poly.entity_id
_entity_poly.type
_entity_poly.pdbx_seq_one_letter_code
_entity_poly.pdbx_strand_id
1 'polypeptide(L)'
;IAAVFGKRSSNQPLVIGSVKTNLGHLEGAAGIAGLIKTVLALQNNKIPPHLHFKKPNPRFDWSSHIFEIPVQGKVWNPSDRKKIAGVSSFGFSGTNAHIIVGEIDYNLPQKSENKVYLLPLSARSEKSLQELAKEYQYALDESIDFADVCFTASTGRAAFQNRLCILADSKVTAQKALISFQKGENSEQLITPITQLSSENQLKIAFLFSGQGSQYSGMGETLYNCEPVFKDTLDICHKIIEPILEKSLLDLIFKLENSELIEQTQITQPVLFSFEYALAKL
;
A
#
# COMPACT_ATOMS: atom_id res chain seq x y z
N ILE A 1 -19.08 -10.04 35.07
CA ILE A 1 -17.69 -10.40 34.69
C ILE A 1 -17.14 -11.52 35.56
N ALA A 2 -17.03 -11.36 36.90
CA ALA A 2 -16.60 -12.42 37.82
C ALA A 2 -17.34 -13.76 37.65
N ALA A 3 -18.66 -13.74 37.51
CA ALA A 3 -19.45 -14.95 37.29
C ALA A 3 -19.08 -15.74 36.01
N VAL A 4 -18.59 -15.05 34.96
CA VAL A 4 -18.29 -15.66 33.66
C VAL A 4 -16.81 -16.01 33.54
N PHE A 5 -15.93 -15.08 33.94
CA PHE A 5 -14.48 -15.20 33.76
C PHE A 5 -13.72 -15.54 35.06
N GLY A 6 -14.42 -15.81 36.17
CA GLY A 6 -13.80 -16.01 37.48
C GLY A 6 -13.19 -17.39 37.71
N LYS A 7 -13.51 -18.39 36.88
CA LYS A 7 -12.81 -19.69 36.88
C LYS A 7 -11.47 -19.54 36.15
N ARG A 8 -10.49 -18.90 36.80
CA ARG A 8 -9.14 -18.66 36.28
C ARG A 8 -8.08 -18.86 37.36
N SER A 9 -6.88 -19.23 36.96
CA SER A 9 -5.72 -19.28 37.86
C SER A 9 -5.24 -17.86 38.20
N SER A 10 -4.80 -17.63 39.43
CA SER A 10 -4.18 -16.36 39.86
C SER A 10 -2.97 -15.95 39.03
N ASN A 11 -2.29 -16.92 38.39
CA ASN A 11 -1.11 -16.68 37.54
C ASN A 11 -1.49 -16.21 36.12
N GLN A 12 -2.78 -16.18 35.77
CA GLN A 12 -3.29 -15.70 34.48
C GLN A 12 -4.55 -14.84 34.68
N PRO A 13 -4.42 -13.69 35.38
CA PRO A 13 -5.57 -12.83 35.65
C PRO A 13 -6.17 -12.29 34.35
N LEU A 14 -7.49 -12.05 34.36
CA LEU A 14 -8.10 -11.26 33.30
C LEU A 14 -7.74 -9.78 33.52
N VAL A 15 -7.03 -9.21 32.56
CA VAL A 15 -6.70 -7.78 32.57
C VAL A 15 -7.95 -7.00 32.18
N ILE A 16 -8.39 -6.08 33.03
CA ILE A 16 -9.58 -5.26 32.83
C ILE A 16 -9.17 -3.78 32.79
N GLY A 17 -9.67 -3.06 31.79
CA GLY A 17 -9.57 -1.61 31.78
C GLY A 17 -10.63 -0.96 30.90
N SER A 18 -10.73 0.36 31.00
CA SER A 18 -11.69 1.19 30.27
C SER A 18 -10.94 2.29 29.51
N VAL A 19 -11.45 2.70 28.36
CA VAL A 19 -10.96 3.92 27.66
C VAL A 19 -11.51 5.19 28.32
N LYS A 20 -12.58 5.05 29.11
CA LYS A 20 -13.29 6.17 29.73
C LYS A 20 -12.44 6.92 30.76
N THR A 21 -11.41 6.30 31.29
CA THR A 21 -10.44 6.97 32.17
C THR A 21 -9.58 7.99 31.46
N ASN A 22 -9.52 7.94 30.12
CA ASN A 22 -8.70 8.83 29.30
C ASN A 22 -9.57 9.85 28.55
N LEU A 23 -10.72 9.40 28.02
CA LEU A 23 -11.57 10.20 27.12
C LEU A 23 -12.93 10.56 27.73
N GLY A 24 -13.20 10.15 28.97
CA GLY A 24 -14.54 10.26 29.55
C GLY A 24 -15.56 9.31 28.91
N HIS A 25 -16.84 9.52 29.22
CA HIS A 25 -17.93 8.71 28.68
C HIS A 25 -18.47 9.33 27.39
N LEU A 26 -18.03 8.83 26.22
CA LEU A 26 -18.43 9.34 24.91
C LEU A 26 -19.85 8.93 24.45
N GLU A 27 -20.74 8.65 25.40
CA GLU A 27 -22.14 8.26 25.17
C GLU A 27 -22.33 7.25 24.03
N GLY A 28 -22.97 7.66 22.93
CA GLY A 28 -23.20 6.81 21.74
C GLY A 28 -21.92 6.26 21.12
N ALA A 29 -20.78 6.93 21.29
CA ALA A 29 -19.48 6.49 20.78
C ALA A 29 -18.65 5.68 21.82
N ALA A 30 -19.16 5.46 23.03
CA ALA A 30 -18.40 4.80 24.09
C ALA A 30 -18.00 3.35 23.75
N GLY A 31 -18.86 2.63 23.01
CA GLY A 31 -18.59 1.27 22.55
C GLY A 31 -17.45 1.21 21.52
N ILE A 32 -17.55 2.01 20.46
CA ILE A 32 -16.54 2.04 19.37
C ILE A 32 -15.18 2.54 19.87
N ALA A 33 -15.14 3.50 20.80
CA ALA A 33 -13.88 3.91 21.43
C ALA A 33 -13.21 2.77 22.21
N GLY A 34 -14.01 1.93 22.89
CA GLY A 34 -13.52 0.71 23.54
C GLY A 34 -12.97 -0.32 22.56
N LEU A 35 -13.63 -0.47 21.40
CA LEU A 35 -13.16 -1.34 20.32
C LEU A 35 -11.86 -0.82 19.69
N ILE A 36 -11.76 0.47 19.36
CA ILE A 36 -10.54 1.07 18.82
C ILE A 36 -9.35 0.88 19.77
N LYS A 37 -9.53 1.16 21.08
CA LYS A 37 -8.51 0.88 22.11
C LYS A 37 -8.06 -0.58 22.06
N THR A 38 -9.01 -1.50 21.92
CA THR A 38 -8.75 -2.94 21.94
C THR A 38 -7.98 -3.40 20.70
N VAL A 39 -8.37 -2.94 19.52
CA VAL A 39 -7.66 -3.24 18.26
C VAL A 39 -6.24 -2.68 18.31
N LEU A 40 -6.06 -1.44 18.76
CA LEU A 40 -4.73 -0.85 18.93
C LEU A 40 -3.87 -1.62 19.94
N ALA A 41 -4.46 -2.10 21.04
CA ALA A 41 -3.73 -2.91 22.03
C ALA A 41 -3.27 -4.26 21.47
N LEU A 42 -4.09 -4.90 20.62
CA LEU A 42 -3.73 -6.13 19.91
C LEU A 42 -2.62 -5.86 18.89
N GLN A 43 -2.77 -4.86 18.02
CA GLN A 43 -1.77 -4.50 17.00
C GLN A 43 -0.41 -4.12 17.59
N ASN A 44 -0.40 -3.40 18.72
CA ASN A 44 0.82 -2.93 19.36
C ASN A 44 1.37 -3.91 20.43
N ASN A 45 0.74 -5.08 20.62
CA ASN A 45 1.13 -6.04 21.64
C ASN A 45 1.28 -5.40 23.04
N LYS A 46 0.39 -4.45 23.38
CA LYS A 46 0.52 -3.64 24.58
C LYS A 46 -0.83 -3.22 25.12
N ILE A 47 -1.06 -3.47 26.42
CA ILE A 47 -2.24 -3.01 27.14
C ILE A 47 -1.92 -1.65 27.76
N PRO A 48 -2.65 -0.57 27.40
CA PRO A 48 -2.39 0.76 27.93
C PRO A 48 -2.86 0.90 29.40
N PRO A 49 -2.29 1.86 30.15
CA PRO A 49 -2.64 2.06 31.55
C PRO A 49 -4.09 2.52 31.75
N HIS A 50 -4.69 2.08 32.85
CA HIS A 50 -5.96 2.50 33.40
C HIS A 50 -5.75 3.65 34.37
N LEU A 51 -6.20 4.84 34.02
CA LEU A 51 -5.95 6.04 34.83
C LEU A 51 -6.81 6.06 36.10
N HIS A 52 -6.38 6.87 37.06
CA HIS A 52 -7.10 7.19 38.30
C HIS A 52 -7.39 5.99 39.24
N PHE A 53 -6.83 4.81 38.97
CA PHE A 53 -6.98 3.64 39.83
C PHE A 53 -5.90 3.63 40.92
N LYS A 54 -6.20 4.25 42.07
CA LYS A 54 -5.29 4.32 43.23
C LYS A 54 -5.67 3.34 44.35
N LYS A 55 -6.96 3.28 44.69
CA LYS A 55 -7.49 2.41 45.73
C LYS A 55 -8.59 1.53 45.12
N PRO A 56 -8.49 0.19 45.23
CA PRO A 56 -9.53 -0.70 44.73
C PRO A 56 -10.85 -0.48 45.47
N ASN A 57 -11.98 -0.70 44.78
CA ASN A 57 -13.30 -0.56 45.39
C ASN A 57 -13.51 -1.66 46.45
N PRO A 58 -13.79 -1.32 47.73
CA PRO A 58 -13.91 -2.29 48.81
C PRO A 58 -15.14 -3.20 48.69
N ARG A 59 -16.12 -2.85 47.83
CA ARG A 59 -17.30 -3.69 47.56
C ARG A 59 -17.01 -4.90 46.68
N PHE A 60 -15.79 -5.02 46.15
CA PHE A 60 -15.38 -6.13 45.32
C PHE A 60 -14.31 -6.95 46.06
N ASP A 61 -14.42 -8.28 46.00
CA ASP A 61 -13.41 -9.16 46.58
C ASP A 61 -12.21 -9.30 45.65
N TRP A 62 -11.10 -8.66 46.04
CA TRP A 62 -9.83 -8.68 45.30
C TRP A 62 -8.90 -9.82 45.71
N SER A 63 -9.23 -10.58 46.77
CA SER A 63 -8.34 -11.60 47.35
C SER A 63 -8.06 -12.77 46.42
N SER A 64 -8.94 -13.01 45.46
CA SER A 64 -8.81 -14.09 44.47
C SER A 64 -7.77 -13.81 43.37
N HIS A 65 -7.31 -12.57 43.20
CA HIS A 65 -6.31 -12.16 42.19
C HIS A 65 -6.61 -12.61 40.75
N ILE A 66 -7.88 -12.92 40.43
CA ILE A 66 -8.33 -13.35 39.09
C ILE A 66 -8.49 -12.18 38.11
N PHE A 67 -8.42 -10.93 38.61
CA PHE A 67 -8.50 -9.70 37.83
C PHE A 67 -7.31 -8.81 38.10
N GLU A 68 -6.84 -8.15 37.05
CA GLU A 68 -5.76 -7.18 37.12
C GLU A 68 -6.19 -5.88 36.46
N ILE A 69 -5.99 -4.75 37.13
CA ILE A 69 -6.18 -3.41 36.55
C ILE A 69 -4.80 -2.85 36.21
N PRO A 70 -4.46 -2.65 34.92
CA PRO A 70 -3.12 -2.26 34.52
C PRO A 70 -2.91 -0.79 34.83
N VAL A 71 -2.33 -0.43 35.98
CA VAL A 71 -2.04 0.97 36.34
C VAL A 71 -0.82 1.54 35.59
N GLN A 72 0.00 0.65 35.02
CA GLN A 72 1.09 0.96 34.11
C GLN A 72 0.86 0.19 32.79
N GLY A 73 1.47 0.66 31.70
CA GLY A 73 1.40 -0.03 30.42
C GLY A 73 2.03 -1.43 30.53
N LYS A 74 1.34 -2.45 30.03
CA LYS A 74 1.76 -3.85 30.12
C LYS A 74 2.02 -4.42 28.74
N VAL A 75 3.13 -5.14 28.56
CA VAL A 75 3.38 -5.88 27.31
C VAL A 75 2.39 -7.05 27.24
N TRP A 76 1.70 -7.16 26.11
CA TRP A 76 0.83 -8.28 25.81
C TRP A 76 1.65 -9.32 25.03
N ASN A 77 2.43 -10.10 25.77
CA ASN A 77 3.36 -11.06 25.18
C ASN A 77 2.63 -12.04 24.24
N PRO A 78 3.27 -12.41 23.11
CA PRO A 78 2.84 -13.55 22.31
C PRO A 78 2.77 -14.82 23.15
N SER A 79 1.84 -15.70 22.83
CA SER A 79 1.71 -17.03 23.44
C SER A 79 1.23 -18.01 22.38
N ASP A 80 1.24 -19.31 22.68
CA ASP A 80 0.70 -20.35 21.79
C ASP A 80 -0.81 -20.17 21.51
N ARG A 81 -1.49 -19.27 22.25
CA ARG A 81 -2.89 -18.91 22.04
C ARG A 81 -3.00 -17.53 21.40
N LYS A 82 -3.90 -17.43 20.42
CA LYS A 82 -4.31 -16.14 19.84
C LYS A 82 -4.78 -15.19 20.93
N LYS A 83 -4.37 -13.93 20.83
CA LYS A 83 -4.83 -12.90 21.75
C LYS A 83 -6.30 -12.61 21.49
N ILE A 84 -7.09 -12.63 22.56
CA ILE A 84 -8.53 -12.40 22.52
C ILE A 84 -8.88 -11.38 23.61
N ALA A 85 -9.75 -10.44 23.26
CA ALA A 85 -10.26 -9.40 24.13
C ALA A 85 -11.79 -9.36 24.07
N GLY A 86 -12.43 -8.95 25.17
CA GLY A 86 -13.85 -8.64 25.20
C GLY A 86 -14.09 -7.14 25.35
N VAL A 87 -15.05 -6.59 24.61
CA VAL A 87 -15.51 -5.20 24.76
C VAL A 87 -16.98 -5.22 25.14
N SER A 88 -17.29 -4.60 26.29
CA SER A 88 -18.65 -4.50 26.81
C SER A 88 -19.16 -3.06 26.74
N SER A 89 -20.43 -2.89 26.37
CA SER A 89 -21.16 -1.62 26.47
C SER A 89 -22.56 -1.88 27.03
N PHE A 90 -22.91 -1.18 28.10
CA PHE A 90 -24.20 -1.33 28.79
C PHE A 90 -24.94 -0.01 28.73
N GLY A 91 -26.01 0.02 27.92
CA GLY A 91 -26.82 1.22 27.72
C GLY A 91 -27.71 1.50 28.92
N PHE A 92 -27.95 2.79 29.18
CA PHE A 92 -28.81 3.22 30.27
C PHE A 92 -30.25 2.67 30.16
N SER A 93 -30.74 2.45 28.94
CA SER A 93 -32.04 1.83 28.66
C SER A 93 -32.13 0.33 28.99
N GLY A 94 -31.03 -0.29 29.42
CA GLY A 94 -30.96 -1.73 29.71
C GLY A 94 -30.48 -2.58 28.54
N THR A 95 -30.26 -2.00 27.35
CA THR A 95 -29.70 -2.73 26.20
C THR A 95 -28.19 -2.94 26.37
N ASN A 96 -27.77 -4.20 26.33
CA ASN A 96 -26.38 -4.60 26.57
C ASN A 96 -25.75 -5.19 25.31
N ALA A 97 -24.50 -4.85 25.03
CA ALA A 97 -23.71 -5.42 23.96
C ALA A 97 -22.36 -5.92 24.50
N HIS A 98 -21.91 -7.08 24.01
CA HIS A 98 -20.59 -7.62 24.26
C HIS A 98 -20.04 -8.22 22.98
N ILE A 99 -18.81 -7.85 22.61
CA ILE A 99 -18.12 -8.38 21.43
C ILE A 99 -16.79 -8.99 21.84
N ILE A 100 -16.38 -10.02 21.10
CA ILE A 100 -15.10 -10.71 21.26
C ILE A 100 -14.24 -10.38 20.05
N VAL A 101 -13.01 -9.92 20.29
CA VAL A 101 -12.06 -9.48 19.27
C VAL A 101 -10.81 -10.33 19.39
N GLY A 102 -10.37 -10.91 18.27
CA GLY A 102 -9.18 -11.77 18.20
C GLY A 102 -8.11 -11.20 17.28
N GLU A 103 -6.87 -11.61 17.54
CA GLU A 103 -5.74 -11.45 16.62
C GLU A 103 -5.96 -12.25 15.32
N ILE A 104 -5.48 -11.69 14.20
CA ILE A 104 -5.50 -12.35 12.89
C ILE A 104 -4.07 -12.66 12.43
N ASP A 105 -3.94 -13.74 11.67
CA ASP A 105 -2.67 -14.09 11.05
C ASP A 105 -2.47 -13.16 9.84
N TYR A 106 -1.38 -12.40 9.82
CA TYR A 106 -1.02 -11.54 8.69
C TYR A 106 0.06 -12.24 7.85
N ASN A 107 -0.29 -12.61 6.62
CA ASN A 107 0.69 -12.99 5.61
C ASN A 107 1.19 -11.71 4.93
N LEU A 108 2.49 -11.45 5.01
CA LEU A 108 3.09 -10.38 4.23
C LEU A 108 3.12 -10.78 2.76
N PRO A 109 2.60 -9.95 1.84
CA PRO A 109 2.75 -10.19 0.42
C PRO A 109 4.24 -10.21 0.04
N GLN A 110 4.57 -10.90 -1.06
CA GLN A 110 5.92 -10.85 -1.62
C GLN A 110 6.25 -9.43 -2.08
N LYS A 111 7.48 -9.00 -1.79
CA LYS A 111 7.98 -7.70 -2.24
C LYS A 111 8.15 -7.70 -3.76
N SER A 112 7.72 -6.63 -4.40
CA SER A 112 8.05 -6.35 -5.79
C SER A 112 9.47 -5.78 -5.88
N GLU A 113 10.21 -6.19 -6.90
CA GLU A 113 11.57 -5.71 -7.20
C GLU A 113 11.60 -4.74 -8.39
N ASN A 114 10.53 -3.96 -8.57
CA ASN A 114 10.50 -2.96 -9.64
C ASN A 114 11.60 -1.91 -9.42
N LYS A 115 12.27 -1.52 -10.51
CA LYS A 115 13.33 -0.50 -10.48
C LYS A 115 12.79 0.93 -10.39
N VAL A 116 11.56 1.14 -10.86
CA VAL A 116 10.91 2.45 -10.91
C VAL A 116 9.45 2.29 -10.50
N TYR A 117 8.94 3.28 -9.76
CA TYR A 117 7.57 3.32 -9.27
C TYR A 117 6.88 4.61 -9.68
N LEU A 118 5.56 4.51 -9.85
CA LEU A 118 4.66 5.64 -10.00
C LEU A 118 3.95 5.88 -8.66
N LEU A 119 4.10 7.08 -8.10
CA LEU A 119 3.35 7.53 -6.93
C LEU A 119 2.24 8.49 -7.38
N PRO A 120 1.00 8.02 -7.57
CA PRO A 120 -0.12 8.88 -7.91
C PRO A 120 -0.71 9.53 -6.65
N LEU A 121 -0.88 10.85 -6.71
CA LEU A 121 -1.59 11.64 -5.71
C LEU A 121 -2.73 12.38 -6.40
N SER A 122 -3.87 12.50 -5.71
CA SER A 122 -4.97 13.31 -6.21
C SER A 122 -5.81 13.93 -5.10
N ALA A 123 -6.39 15.09 -5.38
CA ALA A 123 -7.27 15.79 -4.45
C ALA A 123 -8.38 16.58 -5.18
N ARG A 124 -9.38 17.02 -4.41
CA ARG A 124 -10.51 17.81 -4.93
C ARG A 124 -10.15 19.26 -5.23
N SER A 125 -9.04 19.77 -4.70
CA SER A 125 -8.53 21.12 -4.98
C SER A 125 -7.02 21.10 -5.08
N GLU A 126 -6.44 22.09 -5.77
CA GLU A 126 -4.99 22.28 -5.85
C GLU A 126 -4.37 22.47 -4.45
N LYS A 127 -5.02 23.24 -3.58
CA LYS A 127 -4.59 23.44 -2.19
C LYS A 127 -4.51 22.11 -1.42
N SER A 128 -5.54 21.28 -1.54
CA SER A 128 -5.56 19.97 -0.88
C SER A 128 -4.51 19.02 -1.47
N LEU A 129 -4.17 19.16 -2.76
CA LEU A 129 -3.10 18.38 -3.39
C LEU A 129 -1.73 18.80 -2.83
N GLN A 130 -1.51 20.10 -2.63
CA GLN A 130 -0.29 20.63 -2.00
C GLN A 130 -0.14 20.15 -0.54
N GLU A 131 -1.23 20.21 0.24
CA GLU A 131 -1.25 19.67 1.60
C GLU A 131 -0.98 18.15 1.60
N LEU A 132 -1.61 17.40 0.69
CA LEU A 132 -1.38 15.96 0.57
C LEU A 132 0.07 15.63 0.22
N ALA A 133 0.68 16.36 -0.72
CA ALA A 133 2.08 16.18 -1.09
C ALA A 133 3.01 16.41 0.12
N LYS A 134 2.69 17.39 0.97
CA LYS A 134 3.40 17.65 2.22
C LYS A 134 3.26 16.52 3.24
N GLU A 135 2.06 16.00 3.44
CA GLU A 135 1.84 14.84 4.32
C GLU A 135 2.61 13.61 3.83
N TYR A 136 2.63 13.34 2.52
CA TYR A 136 3.42 12.24 1.95
C TYR A 136 4.93 12.45 2.13
N GLN A 137 5.42 13.68 1.99
CA GLN A 137 6.83 13.99 2.21
C GLN A 137 7.25 13.62 3.64
N TYR A 138 6.43 13.94 4.65
CA TYR A 138 6.70 13.59 6.04
C TYR A 138 6.49 12.10 6.35
N ALA A 139 5.50 11.47 5.72
CA ALA A 139 5.20 10.06 5.94
C ALA A 139 6.21 9.11 5.30
N LEU A 140 6.92 9.53 4.24
CA LEU A 140 7.96 8.73 3.59
C LEU A 140 9.25 8.65 4.43
N ASP A 141 9.19 7.98 5.58
CA ASP A 141 10.34 7.72 6.42
C ASP A 141 11.08 6.42 6.03
N GLU A 142 12.17 6.11 6.75
CA GLU A 142 12.96 4.91 6.49
C GLU A 142 12.22 3.59 6.79
N SER A 143 11.19 3.61 7.63
CA SER A 143 10.48 2.42 8.12
C SER A 143 9.44 1.84 7.15
N ILE A 144 8.95 2.64 6.20
CA ILE A 144 7.86 2.25 5.29
C ILE A 144 8.41 1.74 3.95
N ASP A 145 7.90 0.66 3.37
CA ASP A 145 8.34 0.25 2.03
C ASP A 145 7.78 1.19 0.94
N PHE A 146 8.63 1.68 0.03
CA PHE A 146 8.21 2.63 -1.00
C PHE A 146 7.28 1.99 -2.04
N ALA A 147 7.52 0.72 -2.36
CA ALA A 147 6.67 -0.03 -3.28
C ALA A 147 5.24 -0.14 -2.73
N ASP A 148 5.11 -0.43 -1.44
CA ASP A 148 3.82 -0.54 -0.75
C ASP A 148 3.09 0.81 -0.71
N VAL A 149 3.81 1.92 -0.54
CA VAL A 149 3.21 3.27 -0.61
C VAL A 149 2.64 3.54 -1.99
N CYS A 150 3.42 3.27 -3.05
CA CYS A 150 2.97 3.47 -4.44
C CYS A 150 1.78 2.58 -4.78
N PHE A 151 1.82 1.32 -4.38
CA PHE A 151 0.72 0.37 -4.56
C PHE A 151 -0.55 0.83 -3.82
N THR A 152 -0.41 1.23 -2.56
CA THR A 152 -1.53 1.68 -1.71
C THR A 152 -2.13 2.99 -2.23
N ALA A 153 -1.30 3.93 -2.69
CA ALA A 153 -1.76 5.17 -3.30
C ALA A 153 -2.52 4.91 -4.62
N SER A 154 -2.06 3.94 -5.41
CA SER A 154 -2.66 3.59 -6.71
C SER A 154 -3.99 2.84 -6.59
N THR A 155 -4.11 1.91 -5.63
CA THR A 155 -5.25 0.98 -5.53
C THR A 155 -6.18 1.26 -4.35
N GLY A 156 -5.66 1.90 -3.29
CA GLY A 156 -6.35 2.11 -2.03
C GLY A 156 -6.80 3.56 -1.80
N ARG A 157 -6.76 4.43 -2.81
CA ARG A 157 -7.20 5.83 -2.72
C ARG A 157 -8.12 6.20 -3.88
N ALA A 158 -9.05 7.11 -3.60
CA ALA A 158 -9.93 7.66 -4.63
C ALA A 158 -9.14 8.55 -5.59
N ALA A 159 -9.49 8.50 -6.88
CA ALA A 159 -8.92 9.36 -7.91
C ALA A 159 -9.77 10.63 -8.09
N PHE A 160 -9.17 11.80 -7.89
CA PHE A 160 -9.80 13.12 -8.06
C PHE A 160 -9.23 13.88 -9.27
N GLN A 161 -9.74 15.10 -9.52
CA GLN A 161 -9.42 15.89 -10.72
C GLN A 161 -8.05 16.57 -10.66
N ASN A 162 -7.62 17.05 -9.48
CA ASN A 162 -6.28 17.62 -9.32
C ASN A 162 -5.33 16.46 -9.06
N ARG A 163 -4.43 16.19 -10.00
CA ARG A 163 -3.56 15.01 -9.99
C ARG A 163 -2.10 15.41 -10.08
N LEU A 164 -1.28 14.62 -9.41
CA LEU A 164 0.17 14.61 -9.52
C LEU A 164 0.60 13.15 -9.59
N CYS A 165 1.48 12.81 -10.52
CA CYS A 165 2.16 11.52 -10.49
C CYS A 165 3.67 11.76 -10.41
N ILE A 166 4.33 11.04 -9.52
CA ILE A 166 5.79 11.13 -9.35
C ILE A 166 6.41 9.84 -9.86
N LEU A 167 7.37 9.97 -10.77
CA LEU A 167 8.20 8.86 -11.24
C LEU A 167 9.48 8.82 -10.39
N ALA A 168 9.67 7.73 -9.63
CA ALA A 168 10.79 7.61 -8.71
C ALA A 168 11.29 6.17 -8.59
N ASP A 169 12.60 6.01 -8.50
CA ASP A 169 13.29 4.74 -8.23
C ASP A 169 13.46 4.46 -6.72
N SER A 170 13.21 5.47 -5.88
CA SER A 170 13.50 5.43 -4.46
C SER A 170 12.69 6.48 -3.69
N LYS A 171 12.62 6.30 -2.37
CA LYS A 171 12.01 7.30 -1.48
C LYS A 171 12.70 8.66 -1.59
N VAL A 172 14.02 8.65 -1.75
CA VAL A 172 14.83 9.88 -1.79
C VAL A 172 14.50 10.68 -3.05
N THR A 173 14.38 10.04 -4.21
CA THR A 173 13.99 10.72 -5.45
C THR A 173 12.54 11.20 -5.37
N ALA A 174 11.63 10.41 -4.78
CA ALA A 174 10.24 10.82 -4.55
C ALA A 174 10.11 12.05 -3.62
N GLN A 175 10.85 12.08 -2.51
CA GLN A 175 10.86 13.21 -1.57
C GLN A 175 11.38 14.49 -2.23
N LYS A 176 12.44 14.40 -3.04
CA LYS A 176 12.95 15.55 -3.80
C LYS A 176 11.89 16.06 -4.78
N ALA A 177 11.21 15.17 -5.50
CA ALA A 177 10.13 15.55 -6.41
C ALA A 177 8.97 16.22 -5.66
N LEU A 178 8.55 15.70 -4.50
CA LEU A 178 7.52 16.33 -3.65
C LEU A 178 7.91 17.74 -3.21
N ILE A 179 9.18 17.97 -2.86
CA ILE A 179 9.70 19.31 -2.50
C ILE A 179 9.64 20.25 -3.72
N SER A 180 10.08 19.80 -4.89
CA SER A 180 10.02 20.62 -6.11
C SER A 180 8.58 20.96 -6.47
N PHE A 181 7.65 20.01 -6.35
CA PHE A 181 6.22 20.26 -6.57
C PHE A 181 5.64 21.32 -5.61
N GLN A 182 6.02 21.26 -4.33
CA GLN A 182 5.59 22.26 -3.33
C GLN A 182 6.11 23.67 -3.64
N LYS A 183 7.30 23.77 -4.21
CA LYS A 183 7.91 25.04 -4.63
C LYS A 183 7.40 25.55 -5.97
N GLY A 184 6.62 24.74 -6.70
CA GLY A 184 6.22 25.04 -8.08
C GLY A 184 7.38 24.96 -9.07
N GLU A 185 8.43 24.19 -8.76
CA GLU A 185 9.56 23.95 -9.64
C GLU A 185 9.23 22.82 -10.63
N ASN A 186 9.67 22.96 -11.88
CA ASN A 186 9.59 21.87 -12.85
C ASN A 186 10.67 20.82 -12.54
N SER A 187 10.31 19.54 -12.65
CA SER A 187 11.22 18.41 -12.46
C SER A 187 10.79 17.28 -13.40
N GLU A 188 11.77 16.55 -13.94
CA GLU A 188 11.53 15.41 -14.87
C GLU A 188 10.75 14.27 -14.21
N GLN A 189 10.78 14.21 -12.88
CA GLN A 189 10.06 13.22 -12.08
C GLN A 189 8.58 13.60 -11.88
N LEU A 190 8.18 14.84 -12.18
CA LEU A 190 6.82 15.33 -11.98
C LEU A 190 6.00 15.21 -13.25
N ILE A 191 4.94 14.41 -13.17
CA ILE A 191 3.95 14.27 -14.23
C ILE A 191 2.66 14.94 -13.74
N THR A 192 2.35 16.09 -14.33
CA THR A 192 1.14 16.87 -14.03
C THR A 192 0.24 16.99 -15.27
N PRO A 193 -1.09 17.11 -15.10
CA PRO A 193 -1.99 17.30 -16.22
C PRO A 193 -1.72 18.62 -16.94
N ILE A 194 -1.59 18.57 -18.28
CA ILE A 194 -1.48 19.75 -19.14
C ILE A 194 -2.82 20.51 -19.20
N THR A 195 -3.93 19.79 -19.05
CA THR A 195 -5.28 20.36 -19.03
C THR A 195 -6.09 19.76 -17.90
N GLN A 196 -6.91 20.60 -17.24
CA GLN A 196 -7.93 20.12 -16.31
C GLN A 196 -9.06 19.48 -17.13
N LEU A 197 -8.96 18.19 -17.36
CA LEU A 197 -10.01 17.44 -18.03
C LEU A 197 -11.27 17.45 -17.15
N SER A 198 -12.38 17.91 -17.72
CA SER A 198 -13.68 17.72 -17.09
C SER A 198 -13.99 16.22 -17.03
N SER A 199 -14.48 15.77 -15.88
CA SER A 199 -14.79 14.36 -15.62
C SER A 199 -15.90 13.77 -16.50
N GLU A 200 -16.51 14.58 -17.38
CA GLU A 200 -17.68 14.22 -18.17
C GLU A 200 -17.35 13.59 -19.53
N ASN A 201 -16.11 13.74 -20.04
CA ASN A 201 -15.71 13.13 -21.30
C ASN A 201 -14.70 12.00 -21.09
N GLN A 202 -15.11 10.78 -21.44
CA GLN A 202 -14.20 9.66 -21.55
C GLN A 202 -13.17 9.97 -22.64
N LEU A 203 -11.89 9.98 -22.27
CA LEU A 203 -10.81 10.19 -23.22
C LEU A 203 -10.83 9.09 -24.28
N LYS A 204 -10.78 9.49 -25.55
CA LYS A 204 -10.53 8.56 -26.66
C LYS A 204 -9.03 8.39 -26.78
N ILE A 205 -8.57 7.15 -26.73
CA ILE A 205 -7.16 6.79 -26.88
C ILE A 205 -6.98 6.26 -28.30
N ALA A 206 -5.98 6.76 -29.03
CA ALA A 206 -5.57 6.26 -30.33
C ALA A 206 -4.14 5.72 -30.23
N PHE A 207 -3.91 4.49 -30.67
CA PHE A 207 -2.57 3.90 -30.77
C PHE A 207 -2.02 4.20 -32.17
N LEU A 208 -0.84 4.81 -32.23
CA LEU A 208 -0.14 5.10 -33.48
C LEU A 208 1.06 4.17 -33.60
N PHE A 209 1.02 3.33 -34.62
CA PHE A 209 2.06 2.36 -34.97
C PHE A 209 3.00 2.99 -36.00
N SER A 210 4.30 2.96 -35.73
CA SER A 210 5.29 3.67 -36.54
C SER A 210 5.70 2.85 -37.77
N GLY A 211 6.15 3.54 -38.81
CA GLY A 211 6.72 2.88 -39.99
C GLY A 211 8.20 2.56 -39.80
N GLN A 212 8.81 2.06 -40.87
CA GLN A 212 10.27 1.91 -40.94
C GLN A 212 10.98 3.26 -40.75
N GLY A 213 12.06 3.26 -39.97
CA GLY A 213 12.86 4.43 -39.60
C GLY A 213 12.98 4.69 -38.10
N SER A 214 12.24 3.94 -37.26
CA SER A 214 12.26 4.04 -35.80
C SER A 214 13.13 2.97 -35.12
N GLN A 215 13.62 1.99 -35.88
CA GLN A 215 14.44 0.88 -35.39
C GLN A 215 15.81 1.37 -34.90
N TYR A 216 16.33 0.70 -33.87
CA TYR A 216 17.72 0.79 -33.44
C TYR A 216 18.12 -0.50 -32.71
N SER A 217 19.42 -0.82 -32.73
CA SER A 217 19.93 -2.01 -32.03
C SER A 217 19.79 -1.85 -30.50
N GLY A 218 19.36 -2.92 -29.82
CA GLY A 218 19.09 -2.94 -28.39
C GLY A 218 17.70 -2.40 -27.99
N MET A 219 16.85 -2.02 -28.93
CA MET A 219 15.51 -1.52 -28.61
C MET A 219 14.70 -2.56 -27.81
N GLY A 220 14.08 -2.13 -26.72
CA GLY A 220 13.24 -2.99 -25.87
C GLY A 220 13.98 -3.98 -24.98
N GLU A 221 15.32 -4.01 -24.97
CA GLU A 221 16.09 -4.97 -24.17
C GLU A 221 15.77 -4.84 -22.67
N THR A 222 15.68 -3.62 -22.15
CA THR A 222 15.28 -3.38 -20.75
C THR A 222 13.88 -3.92 -20.47
N LEU A 223 12.93 -3.73 -21.39
CA LEU A 223 11.55 -4.23 -21.23
C LEU A 223 11.50 -5.76 -21.29
N TYR A 224 12.25 -6.38 -22.20
CA TYR A 224 12.35 -7.83 -22.29
C TYR A 224 12.91 -8.46 -21.00
N ASN A 225 13.82 -7.79 -20.33
CA ASN A 225 14.43 -8.28 -19.09
C ASN A 225 13.60 -7.98 -17.82
N CYS A 226 12.73 -6.97 -17.85
CA CYS A 226 12.02 -6.49 -16.65
C CYS A 226 10.50 -6.72 -16.70
N GLU A 227 9.88 -6.83 -17.88
CA GLU A 227 8.44 -6.89 -18.05
C GLU A 227 7.98 -8.24 -18.63
N PRO A 228 7.40 -9.14 -17.81
CA PRO A 228 6.99 -10.47 -18.26
C PRO A 228 6.03 -10.44 -19.46
N VAL A 229 5.08 -9.50 -19.49
CA VAL A 229 4.10 -9.38 -20.60
C VAL A 229 4.79 -9.04 -21.91
N PHE A 230 5.75 -8.12 -21.89
CA PHE A 230 6.52 -7.74 -23.07
C PHE A 230 7.39 -8.90 -23.54
N LYS A 231 8.10 -9.56 -22.61
CA LYS A 231 8.94 -10.73 -22.88
C LYS A 231 8.15 -11.86 -23.52
N ASP A 232 7.07 -12.30 -22.87
CA ASP A 232 6.24 -13.42 -23.33
C ASP A 232 5.65 -13.14 -24.71
N THR A 233 5.25 -11.89 -24.97
CA THR A 233 4.73 -11.47 -26.28
C THR A 233 5.82 -11.51 -27.36
N LEU A 234 7.03 -11.01 -27.06
CA LEU A 234 8.14 -11.01 -28.00
C LEU A 234 8.64 -12.43 -28.30
N ASP A 235 8.63 -13.31 -27.29
CA ASP A 235 8.97 -14.74 -27.44
C ASP A 235 7.98 -15.48 -28.35
N ILE A 236 6.69 -15.11 -28.31
CA ILE A 236 5.69 -15.63 -29.24
C ILE A 236 6.00 -15.16 -30.67
N CYS A 237 6.27 -13.87 -30.87
CA CYS A 237 6.63 -13.32 -32.17
C CYS A 237 7.91 -13.97 -32.72
N HIS A 238 8.93 -14.16 -31.89
CA HIS A 238 10.18 -14.82 -32.24
C HIS A 238 9.93 -16.23 -32.80
N LYS A 239 9.12 -17.06 -32.12
CA LYS A 239 8.79 -18.43 -32.57
C LYS A 239 8.08 -18.47 -33.92
N ILE A 240 7.29 -17.45 -34.25
CA ILE A 240 6.55 -17.36 -35.53
C ILE A 240 7.47 -16.88 -36.66
N ILE A 241 8.37 -15.95 -36.37
CA ILE A 241 9.18 -15.26 -37.38
C ILE A 241 10.49 -16.00 -37.68
N GLU A 242 11.08 -16.69 -36.70
CA GLU A 242 12.36 -17.39 -36.87
C GLU A 242 12.36 -18.37 -38.07
N PRO A 243 11.32 -19.19 -38.32
CA PRO A 243 11.26 -20.06 -39.50
C PRO A 243 11.16 -19.30 -40.84
N ILE A 244 10.72 -18.04 -40.82
CA ILE A 244 10.52 -17.20 -42.02
C ILE A 244 11.80 -16.42 -42.36
N LEU A 245 12.47 -15.88 -41.34
CA LEU A 245 13.71 -15.10 -41.51
C LEU A 245 14.98 -15.97 -41.51
N GLU A 246 14.87 -17.24 -41.14
CA GLU A 246 16.00 -18.16 -40.92
C GLU A 246 17.06 -17.59 -39.95
N LYS A 247 16.62 -16.68 -39.06
CA LYS A 247 17.44 -15.95 -38.10
C LYS A 247 16.65 -15.71 -36.82
N SER A 248 17.34 -15.73 -35.68
CA SER A 248 16.72 -15.41 -34.40
C SER A 248 16.33 -13.93 -34.35
N LEU A 249 15.04 -13.67 -34.17
CA LEU A 249 14.50 -12.33 -33.94
C LEU A 249 15.19 -11.62 -32.77
N LEU A 250 15.42 -12.33 -31.66
CA LEU A 250 16.04 -11.74 -30.47
C LEU A 250 17.49 -11.36 -30.72
N ASP A 251 18.23 -12.20 -31.45
CA ASP A 251 19.60 -11.88 -31.85
C ASP A 251 19.66 -10.65 -32.77
N LEU A 252 18.71 -10.54 -33.71
CA LEU A 252 18.62 -9.39 -34.61
C LEU A 252 18.35 -8.07 -33.88
N ILE A 253 17.58 -8.12 -32.78
CA ILE A 253 17.25 -6.92 -31.99
C ILE A 253 18.38 -6.59 -31.00
N PHE A 254 18.89 -7.56 -30.25
CA PHE A 254 19.74 -7.30 -29.07
C PHE A 254 21.25 -7.39 -29.32
N LYS A 255 21.73 -8.04 -30.39
CA LYS A 255 23.16 -8.09 -30.69
C LYS A 255 23.58 -6.85 -31.49
N LEU A 256 24.52 -6.08 -30.95
CA LEU A 256 25.08 -4.87 -31.60
C LEU A 256 25.70 -5.15 -32.98
N GLU A 257 26.25 -6.35 -33.17
CA GLU A 257 26.81 -6.82 -34.45
C GLU A 257 25.78 -6.85 -35.58
N ASN A 258 24.49 -6.94 -35.25
CA ASN A 258 23.38 -6.98 -36.21
C ASN A 258 22.80 -5.58 -36.50
N SER A 259 23.45 -4.50 -36.05
CA SER A 259 22.98 -3.12 -36.26
C SER A 259 22.79 -2.74 -37.73
N GLU A 260 23.58 -3.27 -38.66
CA GLU A 260 23.36 -3.04 -40.10
C GLU A 260 22.27 -3.96 -40.68
N LEU A 261 22.04 -5.13 -40.07
CA LEU A 261 21.03 -6.08 -40.53
C LEU A 261 19.62 -5.61 -40.19
N ILE A 262 19.42 -4.94 -39.05
CA ILE A 262 18.10 -4.41 -38.64
C ILE A 262 17.61 -3.29 -39.58
N GLU A 263 18.49 -2.69 -40.37
CA GLU A 263 18.16 -1.66 -41.37
C GLU A 263 17.66 -2.25 -42.70
N GLN A 264 17.87 -3.56 -42.92
CA GLN A 264 17.37 -4.22 -44.12
C GLN A 264 15.86 -4.37 -44.02
N THR A 265 15.09 -3.77 -44.94
CA THR A 265 13.62 -3.74 -44.93
C THR A 265 12.96 -5.10 -44.63
N GLN A 266 13.51 -6.19 -45.18
CA GLN A 266 13.02 -7.56 -44.97
C GLN A 266 13.11 -8.04 -43.51
N ILE A 267 14.05 -7.51 -42.74
CA ILE A 267 14.24 -7.75 -41.31
C ILE A 267 13.52 -6.67 -40.50
N THR A 268 13.65 -5.40 -40.89
CA THR A 268 13.11 -4.26 -40.17
C THR A 268 11.61 -4.37 -39.94
N GLN A 269 10.83 -4.75 -40.96
CA GLN A 269 9.38 -4.79 -40.85
C GLN A 269 8.86 -5.84 -39.84
N PRO A 270 9.30 -7.12 -39.89
CA PRO A 270 8.94 -8.10 -38.86
C PRO A 270 9.41 -7.70 -37.46
N VAL A 271 10.60 -7.09 -37.35
CA VAL A 271 11.16 -6.62 -36.08
C VAL A 271 10.30 -5.51 -35.47
N LEU A 272 9.97 -4.46 -36.24
CA LEU A 272 9.11 -3.37 -35.79
C LEU A 272 7.72 -3.87 -35.43
N PHE A 273 7.11 -4.73 -36.25
CA PHE A 273 5.82 -5.33 -35.93
C PHE A 273 5.85 -6.04 -34.57
N SER A 274 6.85 -6.87 -34.33
CA SER A 274 6.96 -7.66 -33.10
C SER A 274 7.15 -6.76 -31.87
N PHE A 275 8.00 -5.75 -32.01
CA PHE A 275 8.27 -4.77 -30.96
C PHE A 275 7.03 -3.94 -30.62
N GLU A 276 6.35 -3.38 -31.62
CA GLU A 276 5.16 -2.55 -31.41
C GLU A 276 3.96 -3.38 -30.92
N TYR A 277 3.84 -4.64 -31.37
CA TYR A 277 2.83 -5.56 -30.84
C TYR A 277 3.07 -5.89 -29.36
N ALA A 278 4.34 -6.11 -28.97
CA ALA A 278 4.71 -6.31 -27.57
C ALA A 278 4.46 -5.06 -26.71
N LEU A 279 4.74 -3.86 -27.22
CA LEU A 279 4.41 -2.61 -26.55
C LEU A 279 2.89 -2.42 -26.38
N ALA A 280 2.09 -2.76 -27.38
CA ALA A 280 0.63 -2.64 -27.30
C ALA A 280 -0.02 -3.64 -26.34
N LYS A 281 0.70 -4.70 -25.95
CA LYS A 281 0.25 -5.71 -24.98
C LYS A 281 0.59 -5.38 -23.54
N LEU A 282 1.65 -4.60 -23.32
CA LEU A 282 2.10 -4.13 -22.00
C LEU A 282 1.07 -3.16 -21.39
#